data_AF-A0A7V9SWX0-F1
#
_entry.id   AF-A0A7V9SWX0-F1
#
_cell.length_a   1.000
_cell.length_b   1.000
_cell.length_c   1.000
_cell.angle_alpha   90.00
_cell.angle_beta   90.00
_cell.angle_gamma   90.00
#
_symmetry.space_group_name_H-M   'P 1'
#
loop_
_entity.id
_entity.type
_entity.pdbx_description
1 polymer ?
#
loop_
_entity_poly.entity_id
_entity_poly.type
_entity_poly.pdbx_seq_one_letter_code
_entity_poly.pdbx_strand_id
1 'polypeptide(L)' 'MEELELMEDVTTVEIERDERAKVESWRLHVLIEAGYPLPLAERIAQSGADLHEAVTLVVNYSCRPELAAEILL' A
#
# COMPACT_ATOMS: atom_id res chain seq x y z
N MET A 1 22.21 0.29 31.05
CA MET A 1 20.76 0.03 31.21
C MET A 1 19.98 0.91 30.24
N GLU A 2 20.38 2.19 30.08
CA GLU A 2 19.89 3.09 29.01
C GLU A 2 20.25 2.64 27.58
N GLU A 3 21.46 2.09 27.36
CA GLU A 3 21.89 1.61 26.03
C GLU A 3 21.13 0.37 25.51
N LEU A 4 20.56 -0.45 26.42
CA LEU A 4 19.77 -1.63 26.05
C LEU A 4 18.33 -1.23 25.67
N GLU A 5 17.81 -0.18 26.29
CA GLU A 5 16.48 0.39 26.04
C GLU A 5 16.44 1.16 24.70
N LEU A 6 17.52 1.87 24.36
CA LEU A 6 17.71 2.51 23.04
C LEU A 6 17.90 1.50 21.89
N MET A 7 18.46 0.32 22.16
CA MET A 7 18.69 -0.72 21.15
C MET A 7 17.44 -1.57 20.87
N GLU A 8 16.54 -1.74 21.85
CA GLU A 8 15.20 -2.32 21.63
C GLU A 8 14.31 -1.41 20.78
N ASP A 9 14.36 -0.09 20.99
CA ASP A 9 13.55 0.88 20.25
C ASP A 9 13.97 0.99 18.77
N VAL A 10 15.28 1.04 18.50
CA VAL A 10 15.82 1.06 17.13
C VAL A 10 15.44 -0.20 16.35
N THR A 11 15.57 -1.38 16.95
CA THR A 11 15.27 -2.64 16.25
C THR A 11 13.79 -2.79 15.94
N THR A 12 12.90 -2.31 16.81
CA THR A 12 11.44 -2.38 16.59
C THR A 12 10.99 -1.47 15.46
N VAL A 13 11.47 -0.22 15.41
CA VAL A 13 11.11 0.76 14.36
C VAL A 13 11.62 0.33 12.98
N GLU A 14 12.80 -0.30 12.90
CA GLU A 14 13.34 -0.81 11.63
C GLU A 14 12.51 -1.97 11.07
N ILE A 15 12.07 -2.89 11.93
CA ILE A 15 11.21 -4.02 11.53
C ILE A 15 9.86 -3.51 11.01
N GLU A 16 9.23 -2.54 11.70
CA GLU A 16 7.95 -1.98 11.26
C GLU A 16 8.04 -1.28 9.90
N ARG A 17 9.17 -0.59 9.63
CA ARG A 17 9.42 0.03 8.32
C ARG A 17 9.60 -1.00 7.22
N ASP A 18 10.31 -2.11 7.50
CA ASP A 18 10.50 -3.20 6.56
C ASP A 18 9.17 -3.90 6.23
N GLU A 19 8.36 -4.21 7.24
CA GLU A 19 7.03 -4.81 7.04
C GLU A 19 6.08 -3.89 6.28
N ARG A 20 6.09 -2.58 6.58
CA ARG A 20 5.32 -1.60 5.81
C ARG A 20 5.75 -1.59 4.34
N ALA A 21 7.06 -1.57 4.07
CA ALA A 21 7.57 -1.59 2.70
C ALA A 21 7.18 -2.87 1.94
N LYS A 22 7.18 -4.03 2.61
CA LYS A 22 6.70 -5.29 2.04
C LYS A 22 5.20 -5.25 1.72
N VAL A 23 4.39 -4.70 2.64
CA VAL A 23 2.95 -4.54 2.44
C VAL A 23 2.66 -3.60 1.28
N GLU A 24 3.34 -2.45 1.20
CA GLU A 24 3.21 -1.48 0.10
C GLU A 24 3.62 -2.10 -1.24
N SER A 25 4.71 -2.88 -1.28
CA SER A 25 5.15 -3.60 -2.48
C SER A 25 4.11 -4.64 -2.93
N TRP A 26 3.53 -5.39 -1.99
CA TRP A 26 2.47 -6.35 -2.29
C TRP A 26 1.18 -5.65 -2.77
N ARG A 27 0.78 -4.55 -2.13
CA ARG A 27 -0.37 -3.72 -2.55
C ARG A 27 -0.17 -3.22 -3.98
N LEU A 28 1.02 -2.73 -4.31
CA LEU A 28 1.37 -2.25 -5.66
C LEU A 28 1.22 -3.35 -6.70
N HIS A 29 1.76 -4.54 -6.42
CA HIS A 29 1.65 -5.69 -7.33
C HIS A 29 0.19 -6.04 -7.61
N VAL A 30 -0.64 -6.16 -6.57
CA VAL A 30 -2.07 -6.48 -6.70
C VAL A 30 -2.82 -5.43 -7.52
N LEU A 31 -2.52 -4.14 -7.32
CA LEU A 31 -3.16 -3.05 -8.07
C LEU A 31 -2.77 -3.06 -9.55
N ILE A 32 -1.53 -3.39 -9.88
CA ILE A 32 -1.09 -3.55 -11.28
C ILE A 32 -1.80 -4.74 -11.92
N GLU A 33 -1.91 -5.87 -11.23
CA GLU A 33 -2.64 -7.04 -11.73
C GLU A 33 -4.13 -6.75 -11.94
N ALA A 34 -4.73 -5.90 -11.09
CA ALA A 34 -6.11 -5.45 -11.24
C ALA A 34 -6.32 -4.47 -12.41
N GLY A 35 -5.24 -3.91 -12.98
CA GLY A 35 -5.28 -3.04 -14.15
C GLY A 35 -5.07 -1.55 -13.89
N TYR A 36 -4.63 -1.15 -12.69
CA TYR A 36 -4.21 0.24 -12.46
C TYR A 36 -2.91 0.54 -13.20
N PRO A 37 -2.78 1.73 -13.82
CA PRO A 37 -1.49 2.18 -14.32
C PRO A 37 -0.54 2.46 -13.16
N LEU A 38 0.76 2.18 -13.36
CA LEU A 38 1.80 2.26 -12.34
C LEU A 38 1.73 3.52 -11.45
N PRO A 39 1.60 4.75 -11.99
CA PRO A 39 1.57 5.95 -11.15
C PRO A 39 0.37 6.04 -10.20
N LEU A 40 -0.78 5.45 -10.56
CA LEU A 40 -1.94 5.39 -9.68
C LEU A 40 -1.81 4.25 -8.68
N ALA A 41 -1.31 3.10 -9.13
CA ALA A 41 -1.07 1.95 -8.28
C ALA A 41 -0.08 2.28 -7.14
N GLU A 42 1.00 3.01 -7.42
CA GLU A 42 1.96 3.46 -6.40
C GLU A 42 1.31 4.35 -5.34
N ARG A 43 0.51 5.34 -5.78
CA ARG A 43 -0.20 6.25 -4.86
C ARG A 43 -1.18 5.50 -3.97
N ILE A 44 -1.97 4.57 -4.52
CA ILE A 44 -2.93 3.78 -3.75
C ILE A 44 -2.21 2.80 -2.82
N ALA A 45 -1.12 2.17 -3.28
CA ALA A 45 -0.33 1.24 -2.48
C ALA A 45 0.26 1.90 -1.23
N GLN A 46 0.74 3.13 -1.34
CA GLN A 46 1.29 3.93 -0.24
C GLN A 46 0.22 4.67 0.60
N SER A 47 -1.05 4.59 0.19
CA SER A 47 -2.17 5.19 0.91
C SER A 47 -2.81 4.22 1.91
N GLY A 48 -3.72 4.75 2.73
CA GLY A 48 -4.57 3.95 3.61
C GLY A 48 -5.83 3.37 2.94
N ALA A 49 -5.99 3.49 1.62
CA ALA A 49 -7.18 3.00 0.92
C ALA A 49 -7.36 1.49 1.08
N ASP A 50 -8.62 1.05 1.15
CA ASP A 50 -8.96 -0.37 1.19
C ASP A 50 -8.57 -1.04 -0.14
N LEU A 51 -7.69 -2.04 -0.07
CA LEU A 51 -7.19 -2.72 -1.27
C LEU A 51 -8.27 -3.56 -1.96
N HIS A 52 -9.18 -4.17 -1.20
CA HIS A 52 -10.27 -4.97 -1.77
C HIS A 52 -11.24 -4.09 -2.54
N GLU A 53 -11.57 -2.91 -2.01
CA GLU A 53 -12.41 -1.92 -2.69
C GLU A 53 -11.72 -1.42 -3.97
N ALA A 54 -10.43 -1.09 -3.89
CA ALA A 54 -9.65 -0.63 -5.04
C ALA A 54 -9.67 -1.63 -6.21
N VAL A 55 -9.48 -2.92 -5.91
CA VAL A 55 -9.55 -4.00 -6.91
C VAL A 55 -10.97 -4.18 -7.43
N THR A 56 -11.97 -4.15 -6.54
CA THR A 56 -13.39 -4.36 -6.90
C THR A 56 -13.90 -3.29 -7.87
N LEU A 57 -13.52 -2.03 -7.67
CA LEU A 57 -13.91 -0.93 -8.57
C LEU A 57 -13.48 -1.21 -10.02
N VAL A 58 -12.23 -1.62 -10.24
CA VAL A 58 -11.72 -1.86 -11.60
C VAL A 58 -12.21 -3.20 -12.15
N VAL A 59 -12.08 -4.28 -11.38
CA VAL A 59 -12.33 -5.64 -11.87
C VAL A 59 -13.83 -5.94 -11.98
N ASN A 60 -14.64 -5.56 -10.99
CA ASN A 60 -16.04 -5.96 -10.93
C ASN A 60 -16.97 -4.89 -11.53
N TYR A 61 -16.65 -3.62 -11.34
CA TYR A 61 -17.47 -2.52 -11.84
C TYR A 61 -16.96 -1.93 -13.16
N SER A 62 -15.84 -2.43 -13.69
CA SER A 62 -15.20 -1.86 -14.89
C SER A 62 -14.97 -0.35 -14.76
N CYS A 63 -14.76 0.13 -13.53
CA CYS A 63 -14.46 1.53 -13.28
C CYS A 63 -13.11 1.87 -13.91
N ARG A 64 -13.03 3.04 -14.56
CA ARG A 64 -11.76 3.52 -15.09
C ARG A 64 -10.77 3.72 -13.94
N PRO A 65 -9.52 3.25 -14.04
CA PRO A 65 -8.55 3.38 -12.96
C PRO A 65 -8.34 4.80 -12.46
N GLU A 66 -8.44 5.80 -13.35
CA GLU A 66 -8.34 7.22 -12.97
C GLU A 66 -9.49 7.65 -12.06
N LEU A 67 -10.73 7.25 -12.40
CA LEU A 67 -11.91 7.57 -11.61
C LEU A 67 -11.91 6.80 -10.29
N ALA A 68 -11.49 5.54 -10.29
CA ALA A 68 -11.36 4.77 -9.07
C ALA A 68 -10.33 5.39 -8.11
N ALA A 69 -9.21 5.88 -8.63
CA ALA A 69 -8.23 6.61 -7.83
C ALA A 69 -8.77 7.92 -7.25
N GLU A 70 -9.60 8.66 -7.98
CA GLU A 70 -10.28 9.88 -7.47
C GLU A 70 -11.29 9.59 -6.35
N ILE A 71 -11.86 8.38 -6.30
CA ILE A 71 -12.79 7.97 -5.25
C ILE A 71 -12.03 7.59 -3.96
N LEU A 72 -10.85 7.00 -4.10
CA LEU A 72 -10.12 6.35 -2.99
C LEU A 72 -9.06 7.22 -2.31
N LEU A 73 -8.50 8.21 -3.02
CA LEU A 73 -7.38 9.06 -2.58
C LEU A 73 -7.82 10.49 -2.26
#